data_AF-A0A0F3M6K4-F1
#
_entry.id   AF-A0A0F3M6K4-F1
#
_cell.length_a   1.000
_cell.length_b   1.000
_cell.length_c   1.000
_cell.angle_alpha   90.00
_cell.angle_beta   90.00
_cell.angle_gamma   90.00
#
_symmetry.space_group_name_H-M   'P 1'
#
loop_
_entity.id
_entity.type
_entity.pdbx_description
1 polymer ?
#
loop_
_entity_poly.entity_id
_entity_poly.type
_entity_poly.pdbx_seq_one_letter_code
_entity_poly.pdbx_strand_id
1 'polypeptide(L)'
;MEYFEPIQNASVIVEDNCFIGARSQIAEGVIVESGAVIGTGVQISASTKIVDRETGEVTYGRIPANSVVVPGSLPHAHSNNLQLQCAVIIKKVDNNTRAKTSINDLLRC
;
A
#
# COMPACT_ATOMS: atom_id res chain seq x y z
N MET A 1 19.31 -24.48 -22.97
CA MET A 1 17.88 -24.37 -22.65
C MET A 1 17.80 -23.36 -21.52
N GLU A 2 17.75 -22.07 -21.86
CA GLU A 2 17.61 -21.00 -20.87
C GLU A 2 16.15 -20.99 -20.41
N TYR A 3 15.95 -21.19 -19.11
CA TYR A 3 14.63 -21.20 -18.48
C TYR A 3 14.19 -19.75 -18.31
N PHE A 4 13.52 -19.22 -19.33
CA PHE A 4 12.82 -17.93 -19.22
C PHE A 4 11.64 -18.16 -18.28
N GLU A 5 11.74 -17.71 -17.03
CA GLU A 5 10.58 -17.58 -16.16
C GLU A 5 9.48 -16.80 -16.88
N PRO A 6 8.18 -17.07 -16.63
CA PRO A 6 7.12 -16.42 -17.36
C PRO A 6 7.31 -14.89 -17.34
N ILE A 7 7.35 -14.29 -18.53
CA ILE A 7 7.48 -12.84 -18.83
C ILE A 7 6.43 -11.97 -18.08
N GLN A 8 5.48 -12.59 -17.38
CA GLN A 8 4.31 -11.97 -16.77
C GLN A 8 4.52 -11.37 -15.38
N ASN A 9 5.73 -11.35 -14.81
CA ASN A 9 5.96 -10.60 -13.58
C ASN A 9 6.43 -9.18 -13.92
N ALA A 10 5.46 -8.24 -13.96
CA ALA A 10 5.76 -6.82 -13.97
C ALA A 10 6.70 -6.48 -12.80
N SER A 11 7.70 -5.63 -13.05
CA SER A 11 8.60 -5.17 -12.00
C SER A 11 7.83 -4.38 -10.95
N VAL A 12 8.24 -4.48 -9.69
CA VAL A 12 7.76 -3.58 -8.63
C VAL A 12 8.28 -2.17 -8.93
N ILE A 13 7.39 -1.18 -8.89
CA ILE A 13 7.72 0.22 -9.13
C ILE A 13 7.43 1.02 -7.87
N VAL A 14 8.43 1.76 -7.39
CA VAL A 14 8.28 2.74 -6.32
C VAL A 14 8.72 4.08 -6.90
N GLU A 15 7.76 4.99 -7.07
CA GLU A 15 8.00 6.31 -7.67
C GLU A 15 8.68 7.28 -6.69
N ASP A 16 9.01 8.47 -7.18
CA ASP A 16 9.75 9.49 -6.44
C ASP A 16 9.07 9.90 -5.12
N ASN A 17 9.90 10.23 -4.13
CA ASN A 17 9.47 10.78 -2.84
C ASN A 17 8.57 9.86 -1.99
N CYS A 18 8.48 8.57 -2.35
CA CYS A 18 7.82 7.58 -1.51
C CYS A 18 8.61 7.37 -0.21
N PHE A 19 7.89 7.13 0.89
CA PHE A 19 8.46 6.60 2.11
C PHE A 19 7.98 5.18 2.33
N ILE A 20 8.91 4.24 2.54
CA ILE A 20 8.62 2.85 2.84
C ILE A 20 9.05 2.54 4.27
N GLY A 21 8.07 2.29 5.13
CA GLY A 21 8.30 1.94 6.53
C GLY A 21 9.04 0.62 6.69
N ALA A 22 9.71 0.47 7.83
CA ALA A 22 10.49 -0.73 8.12
C ALA A 22 9.62 -2.01 8.06
N ARG A 23 10.22 -3.12 7.63
CA ARG A 23 9.58 -4.44 7.54
C ARG A 23 8.34 -4.50 6.63
N SER A 24 8.16 -3.50 5.78
CA SER A 24 7.15 -3.53 4.73
C SER A 24 7.65 -4.30 3.51
N GLN A 25 6.73 -4.89 2.77
CA GLN A 25 6.99 -5.65 1.56
C GLN A 25 6.10 -5.16 0.44
N ILE A 26 6.71 -4.91 -0.73
CA ILE A 26 6.02 -4.59 -1.97
C ILE A 26 6.48 -5.61 -3.00
N ALA A 27 5.55 -6.38 -3.58
CA ALA A 27 5.87 -7.52 -4.44
C ALA A 27 4.93 -7.61 -5.65
N GLU A 28 5.23 -8.54 -6.56
CA GLU A 28 4.30 -8.97 -7.64
C GLU A 28 3.82 -7.83 -8.56
N GLY A 29 4.71 -6.92 -8.94
CA GLY A 29 4.37 -5.84 -9.88
C GLY A 29 3.53 -4.72 -9.30
N VAL A 30 3.42 -4.63 -7.97
CA VAL A 30 2.77 -3.50 -7.30
C VAL A 30 3.47 -2.19 -7.65
N ILE A 31 2.67 -1.16 -7.93
CA ILE A 31 3.11 0.20 -8.21
C ILE A 31 2.77 1.09 -7.02
N VAL A 32 3.76 1.77 -6.47
CA VAL A 32 3.59 2.79 -5.43
C VAL A 32 3.87 4.15 -6.06
N GLU A 33 2.81 4.93 -6.26
CA GLU A 33 2.89 6.24 -6.92
C GLU A 33 3.51 7.31 -6.02
N SER A 34 3.99 8.38 -6.66
CA SER A 34 4.83 9.39 -6.05
C SER A 34 4.26 9.98 -4.76
N GLY A 35 5.15 10.20 -3.78
CA GLY A 35 4.83 10.84 -2.51
C GLY A 35 4.06 9.97 -1.50
N ALA A 36 3.71 8.73 -1.85
CA ALA A 36 3.03 7.80 -0.95
C ALA A 36 3.86 7.49 0.31
N VAL A 37 3.16 7.26 1.42
CA VAL A 37 3.76 6.94 2.72
C VAL A 37 3.24 5.58 3.17
N ILE A 38 4.07 4.56 3.01
CA ILE A 38 3.79 3.21 3.47
C ILE A 38 4.30 3.09 4.91
N GLY A 39 3.41 2.82 5.86
CA GLY A 39 3.77 2.59 7.25
C GLY A 39 4.62 1.34 7.47
N THR A 40 5.05 1.10 8.71
CA THR A 40 5.82 -0.08 9.10
C THR A 40 4.97 -1.35 9.01
N GLY A 41 5.54 -2.43 8.47
CA GLY A 41 4.93 -3.76 8.45
C GLY A 41 3.81 -3.95 7.42
N VAL A 42 3.62 -3.03 6.49
CA VAL A 42 2.61 -3.16 5.42
C VAL A 42 3.09 -4.18 4.39
N GLN A 43 2.25 -5.18 4.10
CA GLN A 43 2.52 -6.19 3.08
C GLN A 43 1.57 -5.95 1.90
N ILE A 44 2.11 -5.74 0.70
CA ILE A 44 1.33 -5.45 -0.52
C ILE A 44 1.87 -6.31 -1.68
N SER A 45 0.99 -7.13 -2.23
CA SER A 45 1.19 -7.96 -3.42
C SER A 45 0.05 -7.71 -4.42
N ALA A 46 0.09 -8.34 -5.60
CA ALA A 46 -0.98 -8.23 -6.60
C ALA A 46 -2.35 -8.68 -6.05
N SER A 47 -2.36 -9.55 -5.03
CA SER A 47 -3.57 -10.09 -4.40
C SER A 47 -4.01 -9.36 -3.14
N THR A 48 -3.17 -8.46 -2.60
CA THR A 48 -3.49 -7.73 -1.37
C THR A 48 -4.60 -6.71 -1.64
N LYS A 49 -5.67 -6.77 -0.85
CA LYS A 49 -6.71 -5.73 -0.83
C LYS A 49 -6.13 -4.41 -0.34
N ILE A 50 -6.30 -3.37 -1.12
CA ILE A 50 -5.99 -1.98 -0.75
C ILE A 50 -7.31 -1.27 -0.53
N VAL A 51 -7.58 -0.86 0.71
CA VAL A 51 -8.87 -0.32 1.12
C VAL A 51 -8.73 1.16 1.40
N ASP A 52 -9.52 1.99 0.75
CA ASP A 52 -9.65 3.39 1.14
C ASP A 52 -10.62 3.51 2.32
N ARG A 53 -10.14 4.01 3.47
CA ARG A 53 -10.94 4.14 4.69
C ARG A 53 -12.09 5.12 4.53
N GLU A 54 -11.92 6.16 3.73
CA GLU A 54 -12.93 7.22 3.58
C GLU A 54 -14.08 6.77 2.67
N THR A 55 -13.76 6.07 1.57
CA THR A 55 -14.75 5.67 0.56
C THR A 55 -15.22 4.22 0.70
N GLY A 56 -14.45 3.37 1.37
CA GLY A 56 -14.65 1.92 1.42
C GLY A 56 -14.26 1.20 0.12
N GLU A 57 -13.69 1.92 -0.86
CA GLU A 57 -13.27 1.34 -2.14
C GLU A 57 -12.14 0.32 -1.93
N VAL A 58 -12.23 -0.81 -2.65
CA VAL A 58 -11.19 -1.86 -2.62
C VAL A 58 -10.53 -1.93 -3.99
N THR A 59 -9.23 -1.67 -4.01
CA THR A 59 -8.37 -1.75 -5.19
C THR A 59 -7.23 -2.75 -4.97
N TYR A 60 -6.42 -2.99 -6.00
CA TYR A 60 -5.32 -3.97 -6.00
C TYR A 60 -4.16 -3.46 -6.86
N GLY A 61 -2.93 -3.85 -6.51
CA GLY A 61 -1.75 -3.67 -7.37
C GLY A 61 -1.21 -2.24 -7.51
N ARG A 62 -1.92 -1.21 -7.04
CA ARG A 62 -1.50 0.18 -7.16
C ARG A 62 -1.86 1.00 -5.92
N ILE A 63 -0.87 1.67 -5.34
CA ILE A 63 -1.06 2.67 -4.30
C ILE A 63 -1.08 4.05 -4.96
N PRO A 64 -2.18 4.82 -4.87
CA PRO A 64 -2.27 6.15 -5.47
C PRO A 64 -1.27 7.14 -4.89
N ALA A 65 -0.96 8.18 -5.67
CA ALA A 65 -0.04 9.23 -5.27
C ALA A 65 -0.46 9.88 -3.96
N ASN A 66 0.53 10.17 -3.12
CA ASN A 66 0.37 10.78 -1.80
C ASN A 66 -0.59 10.07 -0.83
N SER A 67 -0.89 8.79 -1.05
CA SER A 67 -1.64 7.98 -0.09
C SER A 67 -0.78 7.67 1.15
N VAL A 68 -1.39 7.78 2.34
CA VAL A 68 -0.80 7.26 3.58
C VAL A 68 -1.44 5.92 3.90
N VAL A 69 -0.61 4.88 4.00
CA VAL A 69 -1.04 3.48 4.05
C VAL A 69 -0.54 2.82 5.33
N VAL A 70 -1.43 2.12 6.04
CA VAL A 70 -1.11 1.37 7.26
C VAL A 70 -1.54 -0.10 7.12
N PRO A 71 -0.95 -1.03 7.89
CA PRO A 71 -1.47 -2.39 7.92
C PRO A 71 -2.88 -2.38 8.53
N GLY A 72 -3.76 -3.18 7.97
CA GLY A 72 -5.10 -3.35 8.50
C GLY A 72 -5.66 -4.73 8.19
N SER A 73 -6.95 -4.85 8.44
CA SER A 73 -7.68 -6.09 8.24
C SER A 73 -9.13 -5.81 7.87
N LEU A 74 -9.72 -6.72 7.09
CA LEU A 74 -11.13 -6.72 6.75
C LEU A 74 -11.83 -7.95 7.34
N PRO A 75 -13.08 -7.83 7.80
CA PRO A 75 -13.87 -8.99 8.19
C PRO A 75 -14.04 -9.94 7.01
N HIS A 76 -13.94 -11.24 7.26
CA HIS A 76 -14.19 -12.22 6.22
C HIS A 76 -15.69 -12.31 5.94
N ALA A 77 -16.09 -12.14 4.67
CA ALA A 77 -17.50 -12.11 4.26
C ALA A 77 -18.33 -13.33 4.70
N HIS A 78 -17.67 -14.48 4.93
CA HIS A 78 -18.32 -15.74 5.31
C HIS A 78 -17.93 -16.24 6.70
N SER A 79 -17.17 -15.47 7.49
CA SER A 79 -16.82 -15.83 8.86
C SER A 79 -16.85 -14.61 9.76
N ASN A 80 -17.75 -14.65 10.74
CA ASN A 80 -17.95 -13.57 11.70
C ASN A 80 -16.78 -13.39 12.68
N ASN A 81 -15.86 -14.35 12.73
CA ASN A 81 -14.78 -14.38 13.73
C ASN A 81 -13.37 -14.29 13.11
N LEU A 82 -13.26 -14.16 11.79
CA LEU A 82 -11.99 -14.08 11.11
C LEU A 82 -11.83 -12.74 10.39
N GLN A 83 -10.60 -12.25 10.39
CA GLN A 83 -10.21 -11.09 9.62
C GLN A 83 -9.05 -11.46 8.71
N LEU A 84 -9.07 -10.91 7.50
CA LEU A 84 -8.04 -11.10 6.50
C LEU A 84 -7.22 -9.83 6.37
N GLN A 85 -5.90 -9.98 6.21
CA GLN A 85 -4.99 -8.85 6.07
C GLN A 85 -5.34 -8.01 4.84
N CYS A 86 -5.23 -6.69 4.98
CA CYS A 86 -5.29 -5.73 3.90
C CYS A 86 -4.32 -4.57 4.15
N ALA A 87 -4.08 -3.76 3.14
CA ALA A 87 -3.49 -2.44 3.27
C ALA A 87 -4.62 -1.41 3.35
N VAL A 88 -4.52 -0.42 4.24
CA VAL A 88 -5.56 0.59 4.43
C VAL A 88 -4.99 1.97 4.12
N ILE A 89 -5.53 2.65 3.13
CA ILE A 89 -5.31 4.07 2.87
C ILE A 89 -6.14 4.85 3.90
N ILE A 90 -5.47 5.54 4.82
CA ILE A 90 -6.14 6.25 5.94
C ILE A 90 -6.37 7.73 5.66
N LYS A 91 -5.63 8.30 4.71
CA LYS A 91 -5.72 9.67 4.22
C LYS A 91 -4.91 9.81 2.93
N LYS A 92 -5.19 10.86 2.16
CA LYS A 92 -4.31 11.37 1.09
C LYS A 92 -3.78 12.74 1.52
N VAL A 93 -2.52 13.01 1.23
CA VAL A 93 -1.92 14.33 1.51
C VAL A 93 -1.61 15.05 0.21
N ASP A 94 -1.58 16.37 0.23
CA ASP A 94 -1.04 17.13 -0.89
C ASP A 94 0.49 17.27 -0.74
N ASN A 95 1.17 17.60 -1.83
CA ASN A 95 2.64 17.73 -1.87
C ASN A 95 3.18 18.78 -0.88
N ASN A 96 2.41 19.85 -0.59
CA ASN A 96 2.84 20.91 0.32
C ASN A 96 2.75 20.44 1.78
N THR A 97 1.67 19.75 2.15
CA THR A 97 1.54 19.08 3.46
C THR A 97 2.60 18.00 3.63
N ARG A 98 2.84 17.18 2.60
CA ARG A 98 3.87 16.13 2.63
C ARG A 98 5.28 16.66 2.93
N ALA A 99 5.64 17.81 2.36
CA ALA A 99 6.95 18.42 2.54
C ALA A 99 7.14 19.03 3.94
N LYS A 100 6.06 19.47 4.60
CA LYS A 100 6.10 20.19 5.88
C LYS A 100 5.79 19.33 7.10
N THR A 101 5.12 18.20 6.90
CA THR A 101 4.68 17.32 7.98
C THR A 101 5.65 16.15 8.14
N SER A 102 6.08 15.90 9.39
CA SER A 102 6.95 14.76 9.68
C SER A 102 6.26 13.45 9.33
N ILE A 103 7.03 12.43 8.92
CA ILE A 103 6.48 11.10 8.61
C ILE A 103 5.71 10.53 9.80
N ASN A 104 6.21 10.74 11.03
CA ASN A 104 5.55 10.28 12.24
C ASN A 104 4.18 10.94 12.43
N ASP A 105 4.02 12.21 12.10
CA ASP A 105 2.73 12.90 12.21
C ASP A 105 1.75 12.46 11.12
N LEU A 106 2.25 12.13 9.92
CA LEU A 106 1.43 11.56 8.86
C LEU A 106 0.86 10.19 9.23
N LEU A 107 1.66 9.36 9.90
CA LEU A 107 1.29 7.99 10.32
C LEU A 107 0.43 7.94 11.59
N ARG A 108 0.24 9.07 12.29
CA ARG A 108 -0.70 9.18 13.41
C ARG A 108 -2.12 9.33 12.86
N CYS A 109 -3.04 8.54 13.41
CA CYS A 109 -4.46 8.55 13.10
C CYS A 109 -5.23 9.25 14.21
#